data_AF-A0A413G799-F1
#
_entry.id   AF-A0A413G799-F1
#
_cell.length_a   1.000
_cell.length_b   1.000
_cell.length_c   1.000
_cell.angle_alpha   90.00
_cell.angle_beta   90.00
_cell.angle_gamma   90.00
#
_symmetry.space_group_name_H-M   'P 1'
#
loop_
_entity.id
_entity.type
_entity.pdbx_description
1 polymer ?
#
loop_
_entity_poly.entity_id
_entity_poly.type
_entity_poly.pdbx_seq_one_letter_code
_entity_poly.pdbx_strand_id
1 'polypeptide(L)'
;MNKKIWRVLLLSLVTGLIHTVVTHFAVQAMVRGTSEWTPEMGNRLFVLTFSLAILLILISGILGLRGFTRREAAKSAALMSGYYLICFLLEQGSQQLGLFGVMSFVDLFLFIPLAVYTEIFSLLMRLTGLSAYLLVWPCLLLPFLYALFARPGKAVPQNAAEMPDGLCYHEKDKGE
;
A
#
# COMPACT_ATOMS: atom_id res chain seq x y z
N MET A 1 8.02 14.43 15.59
CA MET A 1 7.22 13.85 14.47
C MET A 1 6.95 12.37 14.76
N ASN A 2 5.70 11.93 14.72
CA ASN A 2 5.31 10.58 15.14
C ASN A 2 5.79 9.54 14.12
N LYS A 3 6.94 8.88 14.36
CA LYS A 3 7.61 7.93 13.42
C LYS A 3 6.68 6.80 12.93
N LYS A 4 5.58 6.55 13.64
CA LYS A 4 4.57 5.56 13.33
C LYS A 4 3.76 5.86 12.05
N ILE A 5 3.57 7.13 11.68
CA ILE A 5 2.68 7.49 10.56
C ILE A 5 3.26 7.16 9.17
N TRP A 6 4.60 7.05 9.08
CA TRP A 6 5.31 6.77 7.82
C TRP A 6 5.47 5.28 7.53
N ARG A 7 5.02 4.41 8.44
CA ARG A 7 5.38 2.98 8.38
C ARG A 7 4.76 2.24 7.20
N VAL A 8 3.49 2.49 6.88
CA VAL A 8 2.86 1.89 5.69
C VAL A 8 3.51 2.39 4.41
N LEU A 9 3.89 3.67 4.36
CA LEU A 9 4.62 4.23 3.22
C LEU A 9 6.00 3.57 3.06
N LEU A 10 6.76 3.40 4.15
CA LEU A 10 8.05 2.70 4.12
C LEU A 10 7.92 1.23 3.72
N LEU A 11 6.90 0.53 4.25
CA LEU A 11 6.62 -0.86 3.85
C LEU A 11 6.25 -0.94 2.37
N SER A 12 5.43 -0.02 1.88
CA SER A 12 5.05 0.06 0.46
C SER A 12 6.25 0.37 -0.43
N LEU A 13 7.16 1.26 0.01
CA LEU A 13 8.40 1.54 -0.71
C LEU A 13 9.31 0.31 -0.81
N VAL A 14 9.54 -0.39 0.30
CA VAL A 14 10.42 -1.58 0.31
C VAL A 14 9.82 -2.71 -0.51
N THR A 15 8.55 -3.02 -0.30
CA THR A 15 7.86 -4.07 -1.07
C THR A 15 7.76 -3.71 -2.55
N GLY A 16 7.49 -2.45 -2.86
CA GLY A 16 7.51 -1.90 -4.20
C GLY A 16 8.86 -2.06 -4.89
N LEU A 17 9.94 -1.70 -4.22
CA LEU A 17 11.29 -1.86 -4.76
C LEU A 17 11.62 -3.32 -5.07
N ILE A 18 11.31 -4.23 -4.15
CA ILE A 18 11.50 -5.68 -4.37
C ILE A 18 10.69 -6.14 -5.58
N HIS A 19 9.42 -5.73 -5.67
CA HIS A 19 8.53 -6.07 -6.77
C HIS A 19 9.05 -5.56 -8.12
N THR A 20 9.48 -4.30 -8.20
CA THR A 20 10.05 -3.71 -9.41
C THR A 20 11.30 -4.44 -9.86
N VAL A 21 12.22 -4.77 -8.94
CA VAL A 21 13.46 -5.50 -9.27
C VAL A 21 13.15 -6.89 -9.81
N VAL A 22 12.28 -7.65 -9.15
CA VAL A 22 11.91 -9.01 -9.61
C VAL A 22 11.21 -8.94 -10.97
N THR A 23 10.30 -7.99 -11.15
CA THR A 23 9.60 -7.78 -12.43
C THR A 23 10.57 -7.45 -13.55
N HIS A 24 11.56 -6.57 -13.29
CA HIS A 24 12.58 -6.23 -14.27
C HIS A 24 13.38 -7.46 -14.72
N PHE A 25 13.83 -8.29 -13.79
CA PHE A 25 14.54 -9.53 -14.13
C PHE A 25 13.65 -10.54 -14.86
N ALA A 26 12.37 -10.67 -14.47
CA ALA A 26 11.43 -11.56 -15.13
C ALA A 26 11.17 -11.14 -16.58
N VAL A 27 10.95 -9.84 -16.82
CA VAL A 27 10.83 -9.29 -18.18
C VAL A 27 12.09 -9.60 -18.98
N GLN A 28 13.27 -9.23 -18.47
CA GLN A 28 14.55 -9.49 -19.14
C GLN A 28 14.75 -10.98 -19.47
N ALA A 29 14.36 -11.88 -18.57
CA ALA A 29 14.44 -13.32 -18.82
C ALA A 29 13.48 -13.78 -19.92
N MET A 30 12.29 -13.19 -20.02
CA MET A 30 11.28 -13.54 -21.03
C MET A 30 11.61 -13.00 -22.42
N VAL A 31 12.20 -11.80 -22.53
CA VAL A 31 12.60 -11.24 -23.84
C VAL A 31 13.96 -11.76 -24.34
N ARG A 32 14.73 -12.45 -23.48
CA ARG A 32 15.99 -13.08 -23.88
C ARG A 32 15.73 -14.15 -24.93
N GLY A 33 16.16 -13.87 -26.16
CA GLY A 33 16.06 -14.82 -27.28
C GLY A 33 14.78 -14.71 -28.09
N THR A 34 13.97 -13.66 -27.88
CA THR A 34 12.73 -13.43 -28.64
C THR A 34 12.70 -12.01 -29.18
N SER A 35 12.28 -11.81 -30.42
CA SER A 35 12.13 -10.49 -31.04
C SER A 35 10.77 -9.84 -30.80
N GLU A 36 9.77 -10.61 -30.36
CA GLU A 36 8.38 -10.17 -30.26
C GLU A 36 7.75 -10.51 -28.91
N TRP A 37 6.92 -9.59 -28.41
CA TRP A 37 6.15 -9.77 -27.19
C TRP A 37 4.85 -10.51 -27.48
N THR A 38 4.67 -11.69 -26.88
CA THR A 38 3.45 -12.49 -27.08
C THR A 38 2.42 -12.28 -25.97
N PRO A 39 1.11 -12.43 -26.24
CA PRO A 39 0.08 -12.39 -25.20
C PRO A 39 0.30 -13.44 -24.10
N GLU A 40 0.82 -14.61 -24.45
CA GLU A 40 1.19 -15.70 -23.53
C GLU A 40 2.25 -15.24 -22.52
N MET A 41 3.31 -14.55 -22.97
CA MET A 41 4.33 -13.95 -22.08
C MET A 41 3.72 -12.93 -21.14
N GLY A 42 2.83 -12.06 -21.65
CA GLY A 42 2.12 -11.08 -20.83
C GLY A 42 1.23 -11.71 -19.76
N ASN A 43 0.64 -12.87 -20.04
CA ASN A 43 -0.16 -13.58 -19.05
C ASN A 43 0.71 -14.27 -17.99
N ARG A 44 1.83 -14.89 -18.40
CA ARG A 44 2.80 -15.50 -17.47
C ARG A 44 3.43 -14.46 -16.55
N LEU A 45 3.82 -13.31 -17.11
CA LEU A 45 4.37 -12.21 -16.33
C LEU A 45 3.35 -11.74 -15.30
N PHE A 46 2.10 -11.48 -15.72
CA PHE A 46 1.03 -11.06 -14.82
C PHE A 46 0.80 -12.03 -13.66
N VAL A 47 0.72 -13.34 -13.94
CA VAL A 47 0.54 -14.35 -12.88
C VAL A 47 1.69 -14.31 -11.87
N LEU A 48 2.93 -14.16 -12.35
CA LEU A 48 4.12 -14.05 -11.52
C LEU A 48 4.12 -12.79 -10.66
N THR A 49 3.90 -11.61 -11.27
CA THR A 49 3.93 -10.31 -10.59
C THR A 49 2.79 -10.16 -9.60
N PHE A 50 1.60 -10.65 -9.96
CA PHE A 50 0.43 -10.66 -9.08
C PHE A 50 0.61 -11.59 -7.88
N SER A 51 1.12 -12.80 -8.09
CA SER A 51 1.42 -13.75 -7.00
C SER A 51 2.46 -13.18 -6.04
N LEU A 52 3.49 -12.53 -6.58
CA LEU A 52 4.51 -11.84 -5.79
C LEU A 52 3.92 -10.67 -4.99
N ALA A 53 3.05 -9.86 -5.59
CA ALA A 53 2.40 -8.75 -4.91
C ALA A 53 1.58 -9.21 -3.70
N ILE A 54 0.78 -10.28 -3.85
CA ILE A 54 0.02 -10.86 -2.73
C ILE A 54 0.98 -11.32 -1.61
N LEU A 55 2.03 -12.05 -1.97
CA LEU A 55 3.00 -12.55 -1.01
C LEU A 55 3.66 -11.40 -0.23
N LEU A 56 4.04 -10.33 -0.93
CA LEU A 56 4.65 -9.15 -0.32
C LEU A 56 3.69 -8.43 0.62
N ILE A 57 2.41 -8.23 0.26
CA ILE A 57 1.40 -7.65 1.15
C ILE A 57 1.22 -8.48 2.41
N LEU A 58 1.14 -9.81 2.26
CA LEU A 58 0.94 -10.70 3.41
C LEU A 58 2.13 -10.64 4.37
N ILE A 59 3.35 -10.78 3.86
CA ILE A 59 4.57 -10.76 4.68
C ILE A 59 4.74 -9.39 5.34
N SER A 60 4.62 -8.31 4.58
CA SER A 60 4.81 -6.95 5.09
C SER A 60 3.69 -6.53 6.05
N GLY A 61 2.46 -7.00 5.83
CA GLY A 61 1.33 -6.80 6.73
C GLY A 61 1.54 -7.51 8.06
N ILE A 62 1.82 -8.82 8.02
CA ILE A 62 1.99 -9.65 9.23
C ILE A 62 3.19 -9.19 10.06
N LEU A 63 4.36 -9.00 9.43
CA LEU A 63 5.58 -8.65 10.14
C LEU A 63 5.69 -7.16 10.44
N GLY A 64 5.31 -6.32 9.48
CA GLY A 64 5.46 -4.87 9.55
C GLY A 64 4.50 -4.19 10.53
N LEU A 65 3.32 -4.76 10.77
CA LEU A 65 2.25 -4.17 11.60
C LEU A 65 1.91 -4.95 12.88
N ARG A 66 2.70 -5.98 13.23
CA ARG A 66 2.50 -6.85 14.42
C ARG A 66 2.33 -6.12 15.76
N GLY A 67 2.82 -4.88 15.86
CA GLY A 67 2.76 -4.02 17.05
C GLY A 67 1.88 -2.77 16.91
N PHE A 68 1.11 -2.63 15.83
CA PHE A 68 0.29 -1.45 15.56
C PHE A 68 -1.18 -1.68 15.91
N THR A 69 -1.86 -0.61 16.34
CA THR A 69 -3.32 -0.60 16.43
C THR A 69 -3.94 -0.33 15.06
N ARG A 70 -5.14 -0.84 14.81
CA ARG A 70 -5.91 -0.56 13.57
C ARG A 70 -6.01 0.93 13.27
N ARG A 71 -6.17 1.78 14.29
CA ARG A 71 -6.27 3.23 14.13
C ARG A 71 -4.97 3.86 13.65
N GLU A 72 -3.82 3.41 14.17
CA GLU A 72 -2.51 3.87 13.71
C GLU A 72 -2.21 3.40 12.28
N ALA A 73 -2.53 2.14 11.96
CA ALA A 73 -2.39 1.59 10.62
C ALA A 73 -3.27 2.32 9.61
N ALA A 74 -4.54 2.61 9.95
CA ALA A 74 -5.47 3.36 9.09
C ALA A 74 -4.99 4.79 8.81
N LYS A 75 -4.41 5.49 9.81
CA LYS A 75 -3.82 6.82 9.59
C LYS A 75 -2.64 6.78 8.63
N SER A 76 -1.78 5.76 8.76
CA SER A 76 -0.64 5.57 7.88
C SER A 76 -1.07 5.15 6.46
N ALA A 77 -2.10 4.31 6.35
CA ALA A 77 -2.73 3.93 5.09
C ALA A 77 -3.37 5.13 4.38
N ALA A 78 -4.05 6.01 5.12
CA ALA A 78 -4.63 7.24 4.55
C ALA A 78 -3.56 8.15 3.92
N LEU A 79 -2.37 8.25 4.55
CA LEU A 79 -1.24 8.97 3.97
C LEU A 79 -0.79 8.32 2.65
N MET A 80 -0.71 7.00 2.61
CA MET A 80 -0.34 6.24 1.41
C MET A 80 -1.41 6.38 0.29
N SER A 81 -2.69 6.38 0.64
CA SER A 81 -3.78 6.65 -0.30
C SER A 81 -3.71 8.06 -0.87
N GLY A 82 -3.38 9.06 -0.04
CA GLY A 82 -3.13 10.42 -0.51
C GLY A 82 -1.94 10.50 -1.47
N TYR A 83 -0.85 9.78 -1.15
CA TYR A 83 0.30 9.66 -2.05
C TYR A 83 -0.09 9.02 -3.39
N TYR A 84 -0.91 7.97 -3.37
CA TYR A 84 -1.43 7.34 -4.59
C TYR A 84 -2.18 8.38 -5.42
N LEU A 85 -3.16 9.08 -4.83
CA LEU A 85 -3.94 10.10 -5.54
C LEU A 85 -3.06 11.17 -6.19
N ILE A 86 -2.02 11.64 -5.50
CA ILE A 86 -1.08 12.62 -6.05
C ILE A 86 -0.33 12.03 -7.25
N CYS A 87 0.19 10.81 -7.15
CA CYS A 87 0.90 10.15 -8.25
C CYS A 87 0.00 9.98 -9.48
N PHE A 88 -1.25 9.57 -9.26
CA PHE A 88 -2.24 9.46 -10.33
C PHE A 88 -2.52 10.81 -11.00
N LEU A 89 -2.76 11.87 -10.22
CA LEU A 89 -3.01 13.21 -10.79
C LEU A 89 -1.80 13.76 -11.55
N LEU A 90 -0.58 13.48 -11.08
CA LEU A 90 0.65 13.84 -11.78
C LEU A 90 0.78 13.08 -13.10
N GLU A 91 0.52 11.78 -13.10
CA GLU A 91 0.52 10.95 -14.31
C GLU A 91 -0.49 11.50 -15.33
N GLN A 92 -1.75 11.68 -14.93
CA GLN A 92 -2.81 12.20 -15.81
C GLN A 92 -2.50 13.63 -16.30
N GLY A 93 -2.00 14.51 -15.43
CA GLY A 93 -1.59 15.86 -15.82
C GLY A 93 -0.44 15.86 -16.82
N SER A 94 0.55 14.99 -16.63
CA SER A 94 1.69 14.86 -17.54
C SER A 94 1.28 14.34 -18.92
N GLN A 95 0.32 13.40 -18.98
CA GLN A 95 -0.25 12.88 -20.22
C GLN A 95 -1.00 13.96 -21.00
N GLN A 96 -1.83 14.76 -20.33
CA GLN A 96 -2.59 15.85 -20.96
C GLN A 96 -1.70 16.97 -21.51
N LEU A 97 -0.56 17.23 -20.86
CA LEU A 97 0.39 18.27 -21.25
C LEU A 97 1.47 17.78 -22.24
N GLY A 98 1.47 16.49 -22.59
CA GLY A 98 2.49 15.90 -23.48
C GLY A 98 3.90 15.88 -22.88
N LEU A 99 4.04 15.89 -21.56
CA LEU A 99 5.32 15.96 -20.85
C LEU A 99 5.96 14.56 -20.69
N PHE A 100 6.32 13.92 -21.80
CA PHE A 100 6.81 12.54 -21.83
C PHE A 100 8.05 12.28 -20.93
N GLY A 101 8.91 13.28 -20.73
CA GLY A 101 10.06 13.17 -19.83
C GLY A 101 9.68 13.11 -18.35
N VAL A 102 8.63 13.85 -17.95
CA VAL A 102 8.10 13.82 -16.58
C VAL A 102 7.34 12.52 -16.34
N MET A 103 6.63 12.01 -17.35
CA MET A 103 5.93 10.73 -17.30
C MET A 103 6.90 9.57 -16.98
N SER A 104 8.05 9.52 -17.66
CA SER A 104 9.07 8.50 -17.38
C SER A 104 9.57 8.56 -15.93
N PHE A 105 9.78 9.76 -15.38
CA PHE A 105 10.20 9.93 -13.99
C PHE A 105 9.12 9.49 -12.99
N VAL A 106 7.86 9.84 -13.26
CA VAL A 106 6.71 9.44 -12.44
C VAL A 106 6.61 7.91 -12.41
N ASP A 107 6.66 7.26 -13.57
CA ASP A 107 6.54 5.80 -13.69
C ASP A 107 7.72 5.04 -13.07
N LEU A 108 8.95 5.54 -13.25
CA LEU A 108 10.16 4.87 -12.76
C LEU A 108 10.39 5.04 -11.26
N PHE A 109 10.01 6.18 -10.67
CA PHE A 109 10.40 6.50 -9.28
C PHE A 109 9.21 6.71 -8.34
N LEU A 110 8.19 7.46 -8.76
CA LEU A 110 7.05 7.76 -7.89
C LEU A 110 6.08 6.58 -7.79
N PHE A 111 6.02 5.72 -8.80
CA PHE A 111 5.16 4.54 -8.77
C PHE A 111 5.79 3.34 -8.04
N ILE A 112 7.06 3.41 -7.62
CA ILE A 112 7.71 2.32 -6.88
C ILE A 112 6.88 1.92 -5.65
N PRO A 113 6.48 2.83 -4.73
CA PRO A 113 5.67 2.45 -3.58
C PRO A 113 4.28 1.93 -3.95
N LEU A 114 3.82 2.19 -5.19
CA LEU A 114 2.52 1.77 -5.69
C LEU A 114 2.54 0.40 -6.37
N ALA A 115 3.73 -0.12 -6.75
CA ALA A 115 3.89 -1.29 -7.61
C ALA A 115 3.08 -2.53 -7.16
N VAL A 116 2.96 -2.72 -5.85
CA VAL A 116 2.22 -3.86 -5.28
C VAL A 116 0.69 -3.66 -5.41
N TYR A 117 0.21 -2.42 -5.33
CA TYR A 117 -1.20 -2.10 -5.50
C TYR A 117 -1.62 -2.05 -6.98
N THR A 118 -0.70 -1.68 -7.88
CA THR A 118 -0.97 -1.65 -9.32
C THR A 118 -1.26 -3.03 -9.87
N GLU A 119 -0.69 -4.10 -9.31
CA GLU A 119 -1.04 -5.49 -9.68
C GLU A 119 -2.50 -5.83 -9.36
N ILE A 120 -3.02 -5.33 -8.22
CA ILE A 120 -4.43 -5.53 -7.85
C ILE A 120 -5.33 -4.72 -8.79
N PHE A 121 -4.93 -3.49 -9.14
CA PHE A 121 -5.62 -2.69 -10.15
C PHE A 121 -5.63 -3.39 -11.53
N SER A 122 -4.51 -3.98 -11.95
CA SER A 122 -4.42 -4.75 -13.19
C SER A 122 -5.31 -5.99 -13.18
N LEU A 123 -5.42 -6.69 -12.05
CA LEU A 123 -6.38 -7.78 -11.88
C LEU A 123 -7.82 -7.27 -12.04
N LEU A 124 -8.18 -6.18 -11.36
CA LEU A 124 -9.51 -5.58 -11.44
C LEU A 124 -9.89 -5.18 -12.88
N MET A 125 -8.95 -4.59 -13.63
CA MET A 125 -9.17 -4.28 -15.05
C MET A 125 -9.44 -5.55 -15.87
N ARG A 126 -8.66 -6.61 -15.67
CA ARG A 126 -8.83 -7.88 -16.39
C ARG A 126 -10.14 -8.58 -16.06
N LEU A 127 -10.60 -8.52 -14.81
CA LEU A 127 -11.83 -9.19 -14.37
C LEU A 127 -13.09 -8.43 -14.76
N THR A 128 -13.06 -7.10 -14.73
CA THR A 128 -14.28 -6.28 -14.90
C THR A 128 -14.41 -5.67 -16.30
N GLY A 129 -13.30 -5.50 -17.02
CA GLY A 129 -13.27 -4.76 -18.29
C GLY A 129 -13.64 -3.27 -18.16
N LEU A 130 -13.74 -2.75 -16.93
CA LEU A 130 -14.08 -1.36 -16.69
C LEU A 130 -12.93 -0.42 -17.06
N SER A 131 -13.27 0.83 -17.35
CA SER A 131 -12.27 1.86 -17.61
C SER A 131 -11.40 2.11 -16.38
N ALA A 132 -10.13 2.40 -16.62
CA ALA A 132 -9.15 2.75 -15.58
C ALA A 132 -9.68 3.84 -14.64
N TYR A 133 -10.36 4.86 -15.20
CA TYR A 133 -10.93 5.98 -14.44
C TYR A 133 -11.95 5.56 -13.37
N LEU A 134 -12.74 4.52 -13.63
CA LEU A 134 -13.71 4.01 -12.66
C LEU A 134 -13.04 3.18 -11.57
N LEU A 135 -12.00 2.41 -11.94
CA LEU A 135 -11.30 1.50 -11.05
C LEU A 135 -10.28 2.17 -10.13
N VAL A 136 -9.85 3.40 -10.44
CA VAL A 136 -8.93 4.17 -9.57
C VAL A 136 -9.56 4.44 -8.20
N TRP A 137 -10.84 4.82 -8.15
CA TRP A 137 -11.53 5.16 -6.90
C TRP A 137 -11.52 4.04 -5.85
N PRO A 138 -11.95 2.81 -6.16
CA PRO A 138 -11.83 1.71 -5.19
C PRO A 138 -10.36 1.34 -4.91
N CYS A 139 -9.45 1.55 -5.87
CA CYS A 139 -8.03 1.23 -5.68
C CYS A 139 -7.31 2.19 -4.72
N LEU A 140 -7.79 3.41 -4.53
CA LEU A 140 -7.32 4.32 -3.48
C LEU A 140 -7.51 3.74 -2.07
N LEU A 141 -8.40 2.76 -1.91
CA LEU A 141 -8.63 2.08 -0.64
C LEU A 141 -7.68 0.90 -0.41
N LEU A 142 -6.90 0.46 -1.40
CA LEU A 142 -5.99 -0.69 -1.27
C LEU A 142 -4.96 -0.55 -0.14
N PRO A 143 -4.38 0.64 0.14
CA PRO A 143 -3.49 0.79 1.28
C PRO A 143 -4.17 0.47 2.63
N PHE A 144 -5.50 0.55 2.73
CA PHE A 144 -6.23 0.17 3.95
C PHE A 144 -6.30 -1.33 4.18
N LEU A 145 -5.94 -2.18 3.20
CA LEU A 145 -5.77 -3.62 3.42
C LEU A 145 -4.75 -3.89 4.53
N TYR A 146 -3.74 -3.03 4.68
CA TYR A 146 -2.77 -3.10 5.77
C TYR A 146 -3.41 -2.96 7.16
N ALA A 147 -4.53 -2.25 7.29
CA ALA A 147 -5.23 -2.11 8.57
C ALA A 147 -5.83 -3.45 9.06
N LEU A 148 -6.07 -4.42 8.16
CA LEU A 148 -6.58 -5.75 8.53
C LEU A 148 -5.56 -6.56 9.33
N PHE A 149 -4.26 -6.32 9.11
CA PHE A 149 -3.17 -7.01 9.82
C PHE A 149 -2.81 -6.38 11.17
N ALA A 150 -3.37 -5.22 11.49
CA ALA A 150 -3.14 -4.52 12.74
C ALA A 150 -4.07 -5.00 13.85
N ARG A 151 -3.61 -4.91 15.11
CA ARG A 151 -4.39 -5.36 16.27
C ARG A 151 -5.63 -4.48 16.44
N PRO A 152 -6.81 -5.06 16.73
CA PRO A 152 -7.96 -4.27 17.15
C PRO A 152 -7.54 -3.46 18.37
N GLY A 153 -7.63 -2.13 18.27
CA GLY A 153 -7.28 -1.27 19.39
C GLY A 153 -8.17 -1.63 20.58
N LYS A 154 -7.62 -1.68 21.79
CA LYS A 154 -8.46 -1.68 22.99
C LYS A 154 -9.33 -0.43 22.89
N ALA A 155 -10.65 -0.62 22.85
CA ALA A 155 -11.58 0.49 23.00
C ALA A 155 -11.20 1.19 24.30
N VAL A 156 -10.71 2.42 24.22
CA VAL A 156 -10.70 3.28 25.41
C VAL A 156 -12.18 3.49 25.71
N PRO A 157 -12.70 3.04 26.86
CA PRO A 157 -14.10 3.29 27.19
C PRO A 157 -14.29 4.81 27.20
N GLN A 158 -15.20 5.31 26.36
CA GLN A 158 -15.53 6.73 26.24
C GLN A 158 -16.14 7.31 27.54
N ASN A 159 -16.38 6.48 28.55
CA ASN A 159 -17.03 6.86 29.80
C ASN A 159 -16.07 7.27 30.93
N ALA A 160 -14.77 7.43 30.67
CA ALA A 160 -13.81 7.91 31.68
C ALA A 160 -13.59 9.44 31.67
N ALA A 161 -14.28 10.19 30.80
CA ALA A 161 -14.14 11.64 30.67
C ALA A 161 -15.22 12.45 31.43
N GLU A 162 -16.14 11.78 32.13
CA GLU A 162 -17.09 12.42 33.04
C GLU A 162 -16.96 11.79 34.43
N MET A 163 -15.88 12.10 35.13
CA MET A 163 -15.89 12.05 36.60
C MET A 163 -15.52 13.43 37.11
N PRO A 164 -16.40 14.10 37.88
CA PRO A 164 -16.09 15.37 38.50
C PRO A 164 -14.94 15.21 39.49
N ASP A 165 -14.16 16.28 39.59
CA ASP A 165 -13.00 16.43 40.45
C ASP A 165 -13.19 15.85 41.86
N GLY A 166 -12.18 15.12 42.32
CA GLY A 166 -11.97 14.86 43.75
C GLY A 166 -12.27 13.45 44.21
N LEU A 167 -11.30 12.55 44.04
CA LEU A 167 -11.03 11.55 45.07
C LEU A 167 -9.58 11.06 44.93
N CYS A 168 -8.73 11.63 45.79
CA CYS A 168 -7.39 11.16 46.07
C CYS A 168 -7.44 9.68 46.45
N TYR A 169 -6.72 8.82 45.72
CA TYR A 169 -6.33 7.54 46.29
C TYR A 169 -5.19 7.79 47.27
N HIS A 170 -5.53 7.77 48.56
CA HIS A 170 -4.59 7.49 49.62
C HIS A 170 -4.05 6.08 49.43
N GLU A 171 -2.75 6.02 49.20
CA GLU A 171 -1.84 4.96 49.53
C GLU A 171 -2.20 4.28 50.86
N LYS A 172 -2.39 2.95 50.83
CA LYS A 172 -2.15 2.10 51.99
C LYS A 172 -1.65 0.72 51.57
N ASP A 173 -0.37 0.56 51.84
CA ASP A 173 0.39 -0.66 52.04
C ASP A 173 -0.29 -1.68 52.97
N LYS A 174 0.28 -2.91 52.93
CA LYS A 174 0.10 -4.12 53.75
C LYS A 174 -0.89 -5.14 53.15
N GLY A 175 -0.52 -6.36 52.80
CA GLY A 175 0.51 -7.22 53.38
C GLY A 175 -0.18 -8.28 54.22
N GLU A 176 -0.38 -9.46 53.64
CA GLU A 176 -0.56 -10.78 54.27
C GLU A 176 -0.39 -11.87 53.21
#